data_AF-A0A8D8SEX5-F1
#
_entry.id   AF-A0A8D8SEX5-F1
#
_cell.length_a   1.000
_cell.length_b   1.000
_cell.length_c   1.000
_cell.angle_alpha   90.00
_cell.angle_beta   90.00
_cell.angle_gamma   90.00
#
_symmetry.space_group_name_H-M   'P 1'
#
loop_
_entity.id
_entity.type
_entity.pdbx_description
1 polymer ?
#
loop_
_entity_poly.entity_id
_entity_poly.type
_entity_poly.pdbx_seq_one_letter_code
_entity_poly.pdbx_strand_id
1 'polypeptide(L)'
;MGNGMNKVLPGLYVGNYRDSKDPAQLNRYAISHIVAIHDAARKLHPDIHYLCVLASDTPEQNLAQYFPLCNDFIHAARLRGGHVLIHCLAGMSRSVTVTIAYIMSVTSLNWKEALKVVRVGRAIANPNNGFQKQLQDFECFRLMDERKRLRERFPSRALSNLDEEQCQLLLIAYQSLLSGRHICEGNCAMGEVCPTGMCRASRSRSTRRKTSSTSLQNFPSSSSSSCSPSPSSSPSPTRNLTRSNSTLSPKRRPSSSPARSQLSGGSVPSSPKSSVLDLSVYPDPYPRCHSLLASISTPGPSSSAPPSPHPRMAANQKSLRKMSTQLS
;
A
#
# COMPACT_ATOMS: atom_id res chain seq x y z
N MET A 1 -0.28 8.87 8.06
CA MET A 1 -1.18 8.00 7.27
C MET A 1 -1.85 8.88 6.22
N GLY A 2 -2.20 8.36 5.04
CA GLY A 2 -2.62 9.18 3.90
C GLY A 2 -4.00 9.84 4.05
N ASN A 3 -4.30 10.80 3.17
CA ASN A 3 -5.49 11.65 3.22
C ASN A 3 -6.75 10.97 2.61
N GLY A 4 -7.03 9.73 3.03
CA GLY A 4 -8.03 8.85 2.40
C GLY A 4 -7.42 7.72 1.57
N MET A 5 -8.26 6.94 0.88
CA MET A 5 -7.81 5.97 -0.12
C MET A 5 -7.52 6.63 -1.47
N ASN A 6 -6.52 6.14 -2.19
CA ASN A 6 -6.12 6.69 -3.49
C ASN A 6 -6.31 5.67 -4.60
N LYS A 7 -6.83 6.12 -5.75
CA LYS A 7 -6.80 5.34 -7.00
C LYS A 7 -5.34 5.16 -7.47
N VAL A 8 -5.00 3.96 -7.91
CA VAL A 8 -3.70 3.63 -8.52
C VAL A 8 -3.86 3.22 -9.98
N LEU A 9 -4.87 2.39 -10.28
CA LEU A 9 -5.29 2.02 -11.64
C LEU A 9 -6.83 2.03 -11.73
N PRO A 10 -7.44 1.93 -12.93
CA PRO A 10 -8.89 1.76 -13.06
C PRO A 10 -9.41 0.61 -12.19
N GLY A 11 -10.36 0.87 -11.29
CA GLY A 11 -10.87 -0.13 -10.34
C GLY A 11 -9.86 -0.65 -9.29
N LEU A 12 -8.72 0.02 -9.07
CA LEU A 12 -7.72 -0.39 -8.07
C LEU A 12 -7.31 0.77 -7.17
N TYR A 13 -7.47 0.59 -5.86
CA TYR A 13 -7.28 1.61 -4.83
C TYR A 13 -6.38 1.11 -3.70
N VAL A 14 -5.59 2.01 -3.10
CA VAL A 14 -4.76 1.73 -1.91
C VAL A 14 -5.12 2.64 -0.76
N GLY A 15 -5.34 2.08 0.42
CA GLY A 15 -5.76 2.81 1.62
C GLY A 15 -5.14 2.31 2.93
N ASN A 16 -5.56 2.94 4.02
CA ASN A 16 -5.26 2.62 5.41
C ASN A 16 -6.50 2.06 6.14
N TYR A 17 -6.34 1.60 7.37
CA TYR A 17 -7.42 0.94 8.14
C TYR A 17 -8.59 1.86 8.55
N ARG A 18 -8.44 3.19 8.43
CA ARG A 18 -9.58 4.13 8.51
C ARG A 18 -10.37 4.15 7.20
N ASP A 19 -9.68 4.17 6.06
CA ASP A 19 -10.31 4.28 4.73
C ASP A 19 -11.19 3.05 4.42
N SER A 20 -10.76 1.84 4.84
CA SER A 20 -11.57 0.62 4.68
C SER A 20 -12.75 0.49 5.67
N LYS A 21 -12.94 1.47 6.55
CA LYS A 21 -14.09 1.61 7.44
C LYS A 21 -15.03 2.76 7.09
N ASP A 22 -14.65 3.60 6.13
CA ASP A 22 -15.38 4.81 5.76
C ASP A 22 -16.44 4.47 4.69
N PRO A 23 -17.74 4.35 5.04
CA PRO A 23 -18.77 4.00 4.07
C PRO A 23 -18.96 5.08 3.00
N ALA A 24 -18.65 6.35 3.30
CA ALA A 24 -18.76 7.43 2.33
C ALA A 24 -17.67 7.32 1.26
N GLN A 25 -16.42 7.00 1.63
CA GLN A 25 -15.37 6.70 0.64
C GLN A 25 -15.64 5.39 -0.11
N LEU A 26 -16.05 4.32 0.57
CA LEU A 26 -16.33 3.03 -0.06
C LEU A 26 -17.44 3.14 -1.12
N ASN A 27 -18.55 3.82 -0.78
CA ASN A 27 -19.65 4.07 -1.72
C ASN A 27 -19.23 5.03 -2.85
N ARG A 28 -18.54 6.14 -2.53
CA ARG A 28 -18.06 7.13 -3.52
C ARG A 28 -17.13 6.51 -4.58
N TYR A 29 -16.35 5.50 -4.19
CA TYR A 29 -15.43 4.80 -5.10
C TYR A 29 -15.95 3.41 -5.52
N ALA A 30 -17.23 3.10 -5.28
CA ALA A 30 -17.89 1.83 -5.66
C ALA A 30 -17.12 0.55 -5.26
N ILE A 31 -16.47 0.57 -4.09
CA ILE A 31 -15.61 -0.52 -3.60
C ILE A 31 -16.47 -1.74 -3.25
N SER A 32 -16.41 -2.77 -4.10
CA SER A 32 -17.10 -4.06 -3.90
C SER A 32 -16.18 -5.17 -3.38
N HIS A 33 -14.85 -4.95 -3.43
CA HIS A 33 -13.85 -5.94 -3.05
C HIS A 33 -12.76 -5.30 -2.16
N ILE A 34 -12.39 -5.96 -1.06
CA ILE A 34 -11.33 -5.50 -0.15
C ILE A 34 -10.27 -6.59 0.04
N VAL A 35 -9.00 -6.23 -0.12
CA VAL A 35 -7.84 -7.03 0.31
C VAL A 35 -7.28 -6.41 1.58
N ALA A 36 -7.54 -7.05 2.73
CA ALA A 36 -7.16 -6.58 4.05
C ALA A 36 -5.89 -7.30 4.53
N ILE A 37 -4.76 -6.60 4.63
CA ILE A 37 -3.44 -7.19 4.92
C ILE A 37 -2.92 -6.60 6.24
N HIS A 38 -3.28 -7.20 7.36
CA HIS A 38 -2.77 -6.84 8.69
C HIS A 38 -3.03 -7.93 9.74
N ASP A 39 -2.42 -7.75 10.91
CA ASP A 39 -2.33 -8.67 12.05
C ASP A 39 -3.68 -9.10 12.65
N ALA A 40 -4.77 -8.41 12.27
CA ALA A 40 -6.14 -8.63 12.73
C ALA A 40 -7.16 -8.42 11.59
N ALA A 41 -6.76 -8.78 10.35
CA ALA A 41 -7.59 -8.68 9.16
C ALA A 41 -8.82 -9.57 9.26
N ARG A 42 -9.99 -8.99 8.99
CA ARG A 42 -11.30 -9.66 9.00
C ARG A 42 -12.28 -8.91 8.10
N LYS A 43 -13.39 -9.56 7.76
CA LYS A 43 -14.53 -8.92 7.11
C LYS A 43 -15.13 -7.87 8.07
N LEU A 44 -15.54 -6.71 7.55
CA LEU A 44 -16.14 -5.62 8.34
C LEU A 44 -17.51 -5.21 7.80
N HIS A 45 -17.67 -5.16 6.47
CA HIS A 45 -18.94 -4.89 5.80
C HIS A 45 -19.49 -6.19 5.20
N PRO A 46 -20.81 -6.49 5.29
CA PRO A 46 -21.36 -7.75 4.78
C PRO A 46 -21.42 -7.79 3.25
N ASP A 47 -21.71 -6.65 2.61
CA ASP A 47 -21.98 -6.53 1.17
C ASP A 47 -20.71 -6.39 0.31
N ILE A 48 -19.52 -6.56 0.92
CA ILE A 48 -18.22 -6.43 0.26
C ILE A 48 -17.50 -7.78 0.30
N HIS A 49 -16.93 -8.20 -0.82
CA HIS A 49 -16.11 -9.40 -0.88
C HIS A 49 -14.74 -9.14 -0.26
N TYR A 50 -14.26 -10.04 0.61
CA TYR A 50 -13.00 -9.89 1.33
C TYR A 50 -12.01 -11.01 1.05
N LEU A 51 -10.76 -10.62 0.82
CA LEU A 51 -9.58 -11.45 1.05
C LEU A 51 -8.84 -10.91 2.28
N CYS A 52 -8.71 -11.73 3.33
CA CYS A 52 -8.03 -11.35 4.58
C CYS A 52 -6.69 -12.08 4.70
N VAL A 53 -5.60 -11.33 4.72
CA VAL A 53 -4.23 -11.84 4.85
C VAL A 53 -3.67 -11.40 6.21
N LEU A 54 -3.48 -12.36 7.10
CA LEU A 54 -2.84 -12.13 8.40
C LEU A 54 -1.33 -12.05 8.19
N ALA A 55 -0.79 -10.83 8.31
CA ALA A 55 0.63 -10.55 8.07
C ALA A 55 1.09 -9.28 8.82
N SER A 56 2.26 -9.34 9.44
CA SER A 56 2.91 -8.22 10.15
C SER A 56 3.70 -7.30 9.22
N ASP A 57 4.05 -6.08 9.65
CA ASP A 57 4.81 -5.12 8.83
C ASP A 57 6.35 -5.24 8.98
N THR A 58 6.85 -6.43 9.30
CA THR A 58 8.28 -6.67 9.55
C THR A 58 9.00 -7.15 8.28
N PRO A 59 10.34 -6.96 8.16
CA PRO A 59 11.10 -7.46 7.01
C PRO A 59 11.07 -8.98 6.83
N GLU A 60 10.87 -9.73 7.92
CA GLU A 60 10.92 -11.20 7.98
C GLU A 60 9.58 -11.84 7.58
N GLN A 61 8.48 -11.07 7.57
CA GLN A 61 7.18 -11.54 7.14
C GLN A 61 7.22 -11.91 5.65
N ASN A 62 7.08 -13.20 5.33
CA ASN A 62 6.85 -13.64 3.96
C ASN A 62 5.46 -13.16 3.49
N LEU A 63 5.44 -12.17 2.59
CA LEU A 63 4.26 -11.75 1.83
C LEU A 63 4.21 -12.38 0.44
N ALA A 64 5.36 -12.71 -0.16
CA ALA A 64 5.44 -13.22 -1.52
C ALA A 64 4.72 -14.57 -1.73
N GLN A 65 4.53 -15.36 -0.67
CA GLN A 65 3.66 -16.54 -0.69
C GLN A 65 2.19 -16.23 -1.04
N TYR A 66 1.71 -15.01 -0.74
CA TYR A 66 0.32 -14.61 -0.97
C TYR A 66 0.11 -13.90 -2.32
N PHE A 67 1.16 -13.60 -3.09
CA PHE A 67 1.04 -12.85 -4.33
C PHE A 67 0.07 -13.50 -5.34
N PRO A 68 0.12 -14.83 -5.64
CA PRO A 68 -0.82 -15.44 -6.59
C PRO A 68 -2.29 -15.37 -6.13
N LEU A 69 -2.53 -15.57 -4.84
CA LEU A 69 -3.87 -15.52 -4.24
C LEU A 69 -4.46 -14.10 -4.27
N CYS A 70 -3.65 -13.10 -3.91
CA CYS A 70 -4.03 -11.69 -4.04
C CYS A 70 -4.26 -11.31 -5.50
N ASN A 71 -3.37 -11.72 -6.41
CA ASN A 71 -3.47 -11.42 -7.83
C ASN A 71 -4.76 -11.97 -8.44
N ASP A 72 -5.09 -13.23 -8.18
CA ASP A 72 -6.33 -13.85 -8.67
C ASP A 72 -7.58 -13.11 -8.16
N PHE A 73 -7.61 -12.73 -6.88
CA PHE A 73 -8.72 -11.97 -6.30
C PHE A 73 -8.86 -10.56 -6.92
N ILE A 74 -7.75 -9.83 -7.06
CA ILE A 74 -7.74 -8.48 -7.64
C ILE A 74 -8.13 -8.52 -9.12
N HIS A 75 -7.59 -9.46 -9.89
CA HIS A 75 -7.81 -9.56 -11.34
C HIS A 75 -9.25 -10.00 -11.66
N ALA A 76 -9.76 -11.03 -10.98
CA ALA A 76 -11.13 -11.50 -11.16
C ALA A 76 -12.18 -10.44 -10.80
N ALA A 77 -11.92 -9.64 -9.76
CA ALA A 77 -12.77 -8.51 -9.39
C ALA A 77 -12.81 -7.44 -10.50
N ARG A 78 -11.63 -6.97 -10.94
CA ARG A 78 -11.51 -5.89 -11.94
C ARG A 78 -12.05 -6.31 -13.31
N LEU A 79 -11.85 -7.56 -13.73
CA LEU A 79 -12.41 -8.09 -14.99
C LEU A 79 -13.95 -8.07 -15.03
N ARG A 80 -14.61 -8.08 -13.88
CA ARG A 80 -16.08 -7.97 -13.77
C ARG A 80 -16.55 -6.54 -13.47
N GLY A 81 -15.68 -5.54 -13.66
CA GLY A 81 -15.96 -4.13 -13.35
C GLY A 81 -15.97 -3.79 -11.85
N GLY A 82 -15.61 -4.74 -10.97
CA GLY A 82 -15.54 -4.51 -9.53
C GLY A 82 -14.32 -3.66 -9.13
N HIS A 83 -14.52 -2.70 -8.24
CA HIS A 83 -13.42 -1.90 -7.70
C HIS A 83 -12.85 -2.53 -6.42
N VAL A 84 -11.51 -2.60 -6.36
CA VAL A 84 -10.75 -3.27 -5.31
C VAL A 84 -9.99 -2.25 -4.46
N LEU A 85 -10.16 -2.32 -3.14
CA LEU A 85 -9.34 -1.58 -2.17
C LEU A 85 -8.36 -2.52 -1.46
N ILE A 86 -7.06 -2.27 -1.63
CA ILE A 86 -5.98 -2.96 -0.91
C ILE A 86 -5.55 -2.08 0.28
N HIS A 87 -5.68 -2.58 1.51
CA HIS A 87 -5.28 -1.82 2.71
C HIS A 87 -4.47 -2.63 3.71
N CYS A 88 -3.65 -1.93 4.47
CA CYS A 88 -3.06 -2.41 5.73
C CYS A 88 -3.39 -1.40 6.85
N LEU A 89 -2.61 -1.35 7.93
CA LEU A 89 -2.81 -0.36 8.99
C LEU A 89 -2.60 1.08 8.50
N ALA A 90 -1.46 1.37 7.86
CA ALA A 90 -1.08 2.73 7.43
C ALA A 90 -1.28 3.01 5.92
N GLY A 91 -1.42 1.95 5.11
CA GLY A 91 -1.42 2.05 3.64
C GLY A 91 -0.08 2.51 3.07
N MET A 92 1.03 2.01 3.61
CA MET A 92 2.40 2.45 3.28
C MET A 92 3.28 1.31 2.78
N SER A 93 3.23 0.16 3.47
CA SER A 93 4.14 -0.98 3.25
C SER A 93 3.37 -2.23 2.81
N ARG A 94 2.88 -3.10 3.71
CA ARG A 94 2.13 -4.33 3.39
C ARG A 94 1.19 -4.28 2.16
N SER A 95 0.26 -3.32 2.11
CA SER A 95 -0.69 -3.20 0.99
C SER A 95 -0.04 -2.71 -0.31
N VAL A 96 0.94 -1.82 -0.20
CA VAL A 96 1.73 -1.32 -1.33
C VAL A 96 2.53 -2.46 -1.95
N THR A 97 3.14 -3.34 -1.14
CA THR A 97 3.84 -4.55 -1.62
C THR A 97 2.95 -5.42 -2.51
N VAL A 98 1.73 -5.74 -2.06
CA VAL A 98 0.78 -6.55 -2.84
C VAL A 98 0.29 -5.80 -4.09
N THR A 99 0.11 -4.47 -4.01
CA THR A 99 -0.25 -3.64 -5.17
C THR A 99 0.84 -3.66 -6.24
N ILE A 100 2.12 -3.57 -5.83
CA ILE A 100 3.28 -3.63 -6.73
C ILE A 100 3.38 -5.00 -7.39
N ALA A 101 3.28 -6.09 -6.61
CA ALA A 101 3.30 -7.45 -7.14
C ALA A 101 2.18 -7.69 -8.18
N TYR A 102 0.98 -7.17 -7.92
CA TYR A 102 -0.13 -7.19 -8.88
C TYR A 102 0.21 -6.43 -10.17
N ILE A 103 0.66 -5.18 -10.07
CA ILE A 103 0.99 -4.34 -11.24
C ILE A 103 2.07 -5.01 -12.10
N MET A 104 3.15 -5.50 -11.49
CA MET A 104 4.19 -6.27 -12.20
C MET A 104 3.62 -7.49 -12.93
N SER A 105 2.62 -8.17 -12.35
CA SER A 105 2.04 -9.40 -12.89
C SER A 105 1.09 -9.19 -14.07
N VAL A 106 0.57 -7.97 -14.26
CA VAL A 106 -0.34 -7.62 -15.38
C VAL A 106 0.23 -6.66 -16.42
N THR A 107 1.39 -6.05 -16.14
CA THR A 107 2.14 -5.17 -17.05
C THR A 107 3.52 -5.73 -17.35
N SER A 108 4.27 -5.03 -18.19
CA SER A 108 5.68 -5.26 -18.49
C SER A 108 6.65 -4.88 -17.36
N LEU A 109 6.23 -3.98 -16.46
CA LEU A 109 7.08 -3.24 -15.51
C LEU A 109 7.89 -4.09 -14.49
N ASN A 110 9.03 -3.54 -14.06
CA ASN A 110 9.79 -4.00 -12.89
C ASN A 110 9.23 -3.44 -11.56
N TRP A 111 9.70 -3.95 -10.42
CA TRP A 111 9.17 -3.58 -9.10
C TRP A 111 9.40 -2.10 -8.75
N LYS A 112 10.47 -1.49 -9.29
CA LYS A 112 10.79 -0.08 -9.06
C LYS A 112 9.84 0.82 -9.84
N GLU A 113 9.58 0.51 -11.11
CA GLU A 113 8.58 1.18 -11.94
C GLU A 113 7.17 1.04 -11.36
N ALA A 114 6.77 -0.18 -10.98
CA ALA A 114 5.49 -0.40 -10.33
C ALA A 114 5.38 0.35 -8.98
N LEU A 115 6.46 0.50 -8.20
CA LEU A 115 6.51 1.40 -7.03
C LEU A 115 6.36 2.88 -7.42
N LYS A 116 6.94 3.34 -8.55
CA LYS A 116 6.75 4.71 -9.07
C LYS A 116 5.29 4.96 -9.44
N VAL A 117 4.65 4.02 -10.13
CA VAL A 117 3.20 4.05 -10.45
C VAL A 117 2.36 4.18 -9.18
N VAL A 118 2.58 3.33 -8.16
CA VAL A 118 1.85 3.43 -6.88
C VAL A 118 2.12 4.76 -6.16
N ARG A 119 3.34 5.31 -6.25
CA ARG A 119 3.70 6.60 -5.63
C ARG A 119 3.00 7.82 -6.26
N VAL A 120 2.63 7.79 -7.54
CA VAL A 120 1.83 8.88 -8.14
C VAL A 120 0.43 8.93 -7.53
N GLY A 121 -0.24 7.77 -7.40
CA GLY A 121 -1.52 7.69 -6.69
C GLY A 121 -1.39 7.97 -5.19
N ARG A 122 -0.33 7.47 -4.55
CA ARG A 122 -0.14 7.51 -3.10
C ARG A 122 1.33 7.77 -2.72
N ALA A 123 1.71 9.04 -2.65
CA ALA A 123 3.10 9.49 -2.41
C ALA A 123 3.78 8.91 -1.15
N ILE A 124 3.02 8.47 -0.14
CA ILE A 124 3.55 7.80 1.06
C ILE A 124 3.91 6.31 0.87
N ALA A 125 3.82 5.79 -0.36
CA ALA A 125 4.11 4.39 -0.67
C ALA A 125 5.60 4.05 -0.49
N ASN A 126 5.89 3.20 0.49
CA ASN A 126 7.23 2.81 0.89
C ASN A 126 7.22 1.44 1.61
N PRO A 127 7.34 0.32 0.86
CA PRO A 127 7.53 -1.02 1.42
C PRO A 127 8.76 -1.08 2.33
N ASN A 128 8.69 -1.87 3.42
CA ASN A 128 9.87 -2.15 4.24
C ASN A 128 10.96 -2.88 3.42
N ASN A 129 12.21 -2.86 3.87
CA ASN A 129 13.36 -3.38 3.11
C ASN A 129 13.24 -4.88 2.79
N GLY A 130 12.62 -5.68 3.67
CA GLY A 130 12.38 -7.10 3.43
C GLY A 130 11.33 -7.34 2.34
N PHE A 131 10.30 -6.50 2.27
CA PHE A 131 9.32 -6.51 1.18
C PHE A 131 9.91 -6.02 -0.15
N GLN A 132 10.79 -5.01 -0.13
CA GLN A 132 11.53 -4.59 -1.33
C GLN A 132 12.39 -5.75 -1.87
N LYS A 133 13.09 -6.47 -0.98
CA LYS A 133 13.82 -7.68 -1.37
C LYS A 133 12.88 -8.77 -1.92
N GLN A 134 11.77 -9.06 -1.26
CA GLN A 134 10.79 -10.05 -1.74
C GLN A 134 10.19 -9.70 -3.10
N LEU A 135 10.03 -8.41 -3.42
CA LEU A 135 9.61 -7.94 -4.75
C LEU A 135 10.71 -8.12 -5.80
N GLN A 136 11.97 -7.88 -5.45
CA GLN A 136 13.12 -8.16 -6.31
C GLN A 136 13.29 -9.68 -6.56
N ASP A 137 13.20 -10.50 -5.51
CA ASP A 137 13.27 -11.97 -5.61
C ASP A 137 12.07 -12.52 -6.41
N PHE A 138 10.90 -11.86 -6.34
CA PHE A 138 9.74 -12.19 -7.18
C PHE A 138 9.99 -11.83 -8.65
N GLU A 139 10.52 -10.65 -8.94
CA GLU A 139 10.92 -10.21 -10.28
C GLU A 139 11.91 -11.18 -10.95
N CYS A 140 13.00 -11.52 -10.24
CA CYS A 140 14.07 -12.34 -10.79
C CYS A 140 13.68 -13.80 -11.02
N PHE A 141 12.81 -14.38 -10.17
CA PHE A 141 12.66 -15.85 -10.09
C PHE A 141 11.23 -16.37 -10.26
N ARG A 142 10.18 -15.53 -10.25
CA ARG A 142 8.78 -16.00 -10.27
C ARG A 142 7.82 -15.16 -11.13
N LEU A 143 8.21 -13.95 -11.51
CA LEU A 143 7.34 -13.00 -12.23
C LEU A 143 6.90 -13.51 -13.60
N MET A 144 7.76 -14.22 -14.34
CA MET A 144 7.41 -14.74 -15.67
C MET A 144 6.39 -15.89 -15.61
N ASP A 145 6.54 -16.77 -14.62
CA ASP A 145 5.58 -17.84 -14.36
C ASP A 145 4.26 -17.30 -13.84
N GLU A 146 4.27 -16.29 -12.96
CA GLU A 146 3.05 -15.63 -12.48
C GLU A 146 2.33 -14.88 -13.61
N ARG A 147 3.07 -14.13 -14.46
CA ARG A 147 2.54 -13.50 -15.68
C ARG A 147 1.92 -14.54 -16.64
N LYS A 148 2.51 -15.73 -16.74
CA LYS A 148 1.97 -16.84 -17.54
C LYS A 148 0.68 -17.40 -16.91
N ARG A 149 0.75 -17.82 -15.64
CA ARG A 149 -0.34 -18.39 -14.85
C ARG A 149 -1.57 -17.49 -14.82
N LEU A 150 -1.38 -16.18 -14.65
CA LEU A 150 -2.48 -15.21 -14.58
C LEU A 150 -3.18 -15.05 -15.94
N ARG A 151 -2.44 -15.04 -17.07
CA ARG A 151 -3.03 -15.05 -18.42
C ARG A 151 -3.74 -16.38 -18.75
N GLU A 152 -3.23 -17.50 -18.25
CA GLU A 152 -3.84 -18.82 -18.42
C GLU A 152 -5.12 -18.97 -17.58
N ARG A 153 -5.15 -18.42 -16.35
CA ARG A 153 -6.37 -18.38 -15.52
C ARG A 153 -7.40 -17.36 -16.04
N PHE A 154 -6.94 -16.26 -16.64
CA PHE A 154 -7.81 -15.18 -17.13
C PHE A 154 -7.43 -14.75 -18.57
N PRO A 155 -7.93 -15.46 -19.61
CA PRO A 155 -7.58 -15.17 -21.01
C PRO A 155 -8.06 -13.81 -21.57
N SER A 156 -8.88 -13.06 -20.83
CA SER A 156 -9.44 -11.79 -21.27
C SER A 156 -8.40 -10.66 -21.23
N ARG A 157 -8.08 -10.11 -22.41
CA ARG A 157 -7.13 -8.99 -22.55
C ARG A 157 -7.71 -7.61 -22.19
N ALA A 158 -8.94 -7.55 -21.69
CA ALA A 158 -9.66 -6.29 -21.44
C ALA A 158 -8.92 -5.33 -20.48
N LEU A 159 -8.13 -5.86 -19.53
CA LEU A 159 -7.30 -5.05 -18.64
C LEU A 159 -5.88 -4.82 -19.16
N SER A 160 -5.35 -5.66 -20.06
CA SER A 160 -3.92 -5.67 -20.40
C SER A 160 -3.47 -4.36 -21.05
N ASN A 161 -4.14 -3.92 -22.11
CA ASN A 161 -3.79 -2.68 -22.80
C ASN A 161 -4.04 -1.44 -21.92
N LEU A 162 -5.13 -1.47 -21.13
CA LEU A 162 -5.52 -0.40 -20.23
C LEU A 162 -4.53 -0.22 -19.08
N ASP A 163 -4.06 -1.32 -18.46
CA ASP A 163 -3.11 -1.26 -17.35
C ASP A 163 -1.72 -0.81 -17.83
N GLU A 164 -1.26 -1.23 -19.01
CA GLU A 164 0.01 -0.76 -19.60
C GLU A 164 -0.05 0.75 -19.96
N GLU A 165 -1.09 1.21 -20.66
CA GLU A 165 -1.26 2.62 -21.02
C GLU A 165 -1.34 3.53 -19.78
N GLN A 166 -2.16 3.15 -18.79
CA GLN A 166 -2.27 3.92 -17.55
C GLN A 166 -0.98 3.89 -16.75
N CYS A 167 -0.24 2.78 -16.72
CA CYS A 167 1.10 2.73 -16.13
C CYS A 167 2.11 3.63 -16.85
N GLN A 168 2.11 3.67 -18.18
CA GLN A 168 2.99 4.55 -18.96
C GLN A 168 2.70 6.04 -18.66
N LEU A 169 1.43 6.44 -18.63
CA LEU A 169 1.02 7.80 -18.27
C LEU A 169 1.43 8.17 -16.83
N LEU A 170 1.29 7.25 -15.88
CA LEU A 170 1.71 7.45 -14.49
C LEU A 170 3.24 7.52 -14.34
N LEU A 171 4.02 6.76 -15.12
CA LEU A 171 5.49 6.88 -15.14
C LEU A 171 5.94 8.23 -15.72
N ILE A 172 5.28 8.73 -16.77
CA ILE A 172 5.53 10.08 -17.31
C ILE A 172 5.23 11.13 -16.24
N ALA A 173 4.07 11.05 -15.56
CA ALA A 173 3.71 11.97 -14.48
C ALA A 173 4.72 11.93 -13.30
N TYR A 174 5.22 10.75 -12.93
CA TYR A 174 6.28 10.61 -11.92
C TYR A 174 7.57 11.32 -12.35
N GLN A 175 7.95 11.21 -13.62
CA GLN A 175 9.13 11.90 -14.16
C GLN A 175 8.93 13.43 -14.19
N SER A 176 7.74 13.92 -14.52
CA SER A 176 7.40 15.36 -14.41
C SER A 176 7.51 15.86 -12.97
N LEU A 177 7.04 15.09 -11.98
CA LEU A 177 7.15 15.42 -10.55
C LEU A 177 8.62 15.46 -10.07
N LEU A 178 9.49 14.60 -10.61
CA LEU A 178 10.94 14.64 -10.36
C LEU A 178 11.58 15.90 -10.95
N SER A 179 11.32 16.17 -12.25
CA SER A 179 11.88 17.34 -12.94
C SER A 179 11.43 18.67 -12.31
N GLY A 180 10.16 18.75 -11.87
CA GLY A 180 9.62 19.87 -11.09
C GLY A 180 10.07 19.93 -9.63
N ARG A 181 10.92 18.99 -9.17
CA ARG A 181 11.42 18.87 -7.79
C ARG A 181 10.34 18.69 -6.71
N HIS A 182 9.12 18.33 -7.09
CA HIS A 182 8.02 18.04 -6.15
C HIS A 182 8.25 16.74 -5.36
N ILE A 183 9.07 15.81 -5.89
CA ILE A 183 9.45 14.56 -5.23
C ILE A 183 10.95 14.31 -5.32
N CYS A 184 11.51 13.53 -4.38
CA CYS A 184 12.93 13.16 -4.33
C CYS A 184 13.13 11.63 -4.21
N GLU A 185 14.07 11.04 -4.95
CA GLU A 185 14.39 9.58 -4.89
C GLU A 185 15.53 9.25 -3.90
N GLY A 186 15.88 10.16 -2.99
CA GLY A 186 16.98 9.99 -2.02
C GLY A 186 18.22 10.86 -2.29
N ASN A 187 18.49 11.17 -3.56
CA ASN A 187 19.70 11.90 -4.00
C ASN A 187 19.68 13.42 -3.75
N CYS A 188 19.00 13.89 -2.70
CA CYS A 188 18.95 15.31 -2.37
C CYS A 188 20.24 15.74 -1.65
N ALA A 189 20.99 16.67 -2.25
CA ALA A 189 22.08 17.36 -1.56
C ALA A 189 21.53 18.10 -0.34
N MET A 190 22.00 17.72 0.86
CA MET A 190 21.36 18.09 2.12
C MET A 190 21.52 19.58 2.45
N GLY A 191 20.39 20.25 2.62
CA GLY A 191 20.26 21.58 3.22
C GLY A 191 18.82 21.77 3.69
N GLU A 192 17.87 21.61 2.76
CA GLU A 192 16.45 21.86 3.00
C GLU A 192 15.58 20.62 3.25
N VAL A 193 14.31 20.85 3.59
CA VAL A 193 13.29 19.82 3.73
C VAL A 193 12.92 19.24 2.35
N CYS A 194 13.25 17.98 2.04
CA CYS A 194 12.67 17.35 0.83
C CYS A 194 11.13 17.28 0.96
N PRO A 195 10.36 17.74 -0.06
CA PRO A 195 8.91 17.86 0.01
C PRO A 195 8.14 16.56 0.27
N THR A 196 8.69 15.38 -0.07
CA THR A 196 8.06 14.07 0.25
C THR A 196 8.51 13.47 1.58
N GLY A 197 9.47 14.10 2.28
CA GLY A 197 10.07 13.58 3.50
C GLY A 197 10.95 12.32 3.33
N MET A 198 10.95 11.65 2.17
CA MET A 198 11.62 10.34 1.99
C MET A 198 13.14 10.38 2.20
N CYS A 199 13.81 11.51 1.98
CA CYS A 199 15.24 11.67 2.32
C CYS A 199 15.53 11.66 3.83
N ARG A 200 14.54 11.83 4.72
CA ARG A 200 14.75 11.90 6.18
C ARG A 200 14.80 10.54 6.88
N ALA A 201 15.53 9.60 6.28
CA ALA A 201 16.08 8.47 7.03
C ALA A 201 17.02 9.01 8.14
N SER A 202 16.88 8.50 9.35
CA SER A 202 17.44 9.14 10.55
C SER A 202 18.98 9.07 10.60
N ARG A 203 19.65 10.18 10.25
CA ARG A 203 21.02 10.42 10.73
C ARG A 203 20.98 10.60 12.25
N SER A 204 21.44 9.59 12.98
CA SER A 204 21.61 9.66 14.43
C SER A 204 22.43 10.90 14.82
N ARG A 205 21.92 11.69 15.78
CA ARG A 205 22.62 12.88 16.25
C ARG A 205 23.68 12.49 17.29
N SER A 206 24.93 12.86 16.99
CA SER A 206 26.05 12.98 17.92
C SER A 206 26.59 11.70 18.57
N THR A 207 27.68 11.17 18.00
CA THR A 207 28.91 10.99 18.80
C THR A 207 29.93 12.08 18.43
N ARG A 208 30.03 13.09 19.28
CA ARG A 208 30.99 14.20 19.17
C ARG A 208 32.42 13.64 19.18
N ARG A 209 33.16 13.76 18.08
CA ARG A 209 34.60 13.42 18.03
C ARG A 209 35.34 14.20 19.13
N LYS A 210 35.89 13.49 20.12
CA LYS A 210 36.93 14.06 20.99
C LYS A 210 38.22 14.11 20.19
N THR A 211 38.72 15.31 19.92
CA THR A 211 40.13 15.53 19.54
C THR A 211 40.94 15.63 20.82
N SER A 212 41.97 14.79 20.95
CA SER A 212 42.81 14.71 22.15
C SER A 212 44.25 15.09 21.83
N SER A 213 44.78 16.08 22.54
CA SER A 213 46.21 16.38 22.59
C SER A 213 46.62 16.73 24.02
N THR A 214 47.46 15.86 24.55
CA THR A 214 48.45 16.05 25.63
C THR A 214 49.09 17.44 25.70
N SER A 215 49.69 17.92 26.79
CA SER A 215 49.77 17.53 28.23
C SER A 215 50.67 18.56 28.93
N LEU A 216 50.51 18.79 30.25
CA LEU A 216 51.59 18.89 31.25
C LEU A 216 51.03 19.24 32.65
N GLN A 217 51.90 19.39 33.66
CA GLN A 217 51.61 19.18 35.08
C GLN A 217 51.70 20.45 35.95
N ASN A 218 51.10 20.35 37.15
CA ASN A 218 51.48 20.96 38.45
C ASN A 218 50.45 21.85 39.17
N PHE A 219 50.45 21.66 40.49
CA PHE A 219 49.89 22.43 41.60
C PHE A 219 51.04 22.61 42.63
N PRO A 220 50.91 23.37 43.74
CA PRO A 220 49.91 24.38 44.13
C PRO A 220 50.54 25.74 44.51
N SER A 221 49.73 26.77 44.89
CA SER A 221 49.79 27.45 46.21
C SER A 221 49.14 28.86 46.30
N SER A 222 48.50 29.12 47.46
CA SER A 222 48.31 30.38 48.23
C SER A 222 47.82 31.74 47.65
N SER A 223 46.89 32.31 48.42
CA SER A 223 46.77 33.72 48.93
C SER A 223 46.16 34.88 48.11
N SER A 224 45.11 35.48 48.72
CA SER A 224 44.70 36.91 48.79
C SER A 224 44.46 37.72 47.49
N SER A 225 43.53 38.70 47.42
CA SER A 225 42.96 39.58 48.45
C SER A 225 41.51 40.07 48.13
N SER A 226 40.96 40.90 49.03
CA SER A 226 39.58 41.41 49.19
C SER A 226 39.08 42.47 48.20
N CYS A 227 37.75 42.66 48.12
CA CYS A 227 37.09 43.95 48.46
C CYS A 227 35.55 43.86 48.60
N SER A 228 34.94 44.84 49.27
CA SER A 228 33.48 45.06 49.49
C SER A 228 33.21 46.60 49.48
N PRO A 229 31.98 47.18 49.57
CA PRO A 229 30.97 46.98 50.64
C PRO A 229 29.47 47.06 50.20
N SER A 230 28.55 47.09 51.18
CA SER A 230 27.07 47.25 51.09
C SER A 230 26.63 48.75 51.25
N PRO A 231 25.34 49.19 51.38
CA PRO A 231 24.32 48.68 52.36
C PRO A 231 22.79 48.77 52.03
N SER A 232 22.02 48.02 52.83
CA SER A 232 20.68 48.30 53.44
C SER A 232 19.44 48.81 52.64
N SER A 233 18.32 48.08 52.77
CA SER A 233 17.08 48.56 53.46
C SER A 233 16.00 47.45 53.60
N SER A 234 15.00 47.65 54.48
CA SER A 234 13.88 46.74 54.84
C SER A 234 12.68 47.61 55.32
N PRO A 235 11.43 47.15 55.62
CA PRO A 235 11.08 46.01 56.51
C PRO A 235 9.81 45.19 56.13
N SER A 236 9.38 44.29 57.03
CA SER A 236 8.20 43.39 56.95
C SER A 236 6.92 43.97 57.60
N PRO A 237 5.79 43.24 57.65
CA PRO A 237 5.49 42.45 58.87
C PRO A 237 4.90 41.03 58.60
N THR A 238 4.30 40.39 59.62
CA THR A 238 4.18 38.91 59.77
C THR A 238 2.76 38.41 60.08
N ARG A 239 2.54 37.08 59.94
CA ARG A 239 1.97 36.26 61.04
C ARG A 239 2.06 34.72 60.87
N ASN A 240 2.00 34.05 62.03
CA ASN A 240 2.20 32.61 62.34
C ASN A 240 0.98 31.75 61.89
N LEU A 241 0.93 30.40 61.94
CA LEU A 241 1.38 29.45 62.99
C LEU A 241 1.93 28.08 62.51
N THR A 242 2.52 27.39 63.50
CA THR A 242 3.20 26.09 63.46
C THR A 242 2.28 24.88 63.65
N ARG A 243 2.71 23.68 63.19
CA ARG A 243 2.94 22.52 64.08
C ARG A 243 3.88 21.48 63.43
N SER A 244 4.63 20.75 64.26
CA SER A 244 5.57 19.65 63.94
C SER A 244 5.01 18.30 64.48
N ASN A 245 5.65 17.12 64.44
CA ASN A 245 7.03 16.70 64.14
C ASN A 245 7.11 15.16 63.90
N SER A 246 8.11 14.65 63.16
CA SER A 246 8.81 13.34 63.37
C SER A 246 7.98 11.99 63.34
N THR A 247 8.48 10.75 63.14
CA THR A 247 9.84 10.17 62.95
C THR A 247 9.78 8.73 62.37
N LEU A 248 10.95 8.18 61.99
CA LEU A 248 11.38 6.76 62.02
C LEU A 248 10.91 5.71 60.96
N SER A 249 11.91 5.09 60.33
CA SER A 249 11.97 3.68 59.85
C SER A 249 13.04 2.95 60.71
N PRO A 250 13.63 1.77 60.38
CA PRO A 250 13.31 0.70 59.41
C PRO A 250 13.43 -0.74 60.00
N LYS A 251 13.42 -1.79 59.13
CA LYS A 251 13.90 -3.22 59.24
C LYS A 251 12.79 -4.22 58.85
N ARG A 252 13.01 -5.48 58.41
CA ARG A 252 14.03 -6.25 57.64
C ARG A 252 13.48 -7.69 57.51
N ARG A 253 13.86 -8.40 56.42
CA ARG A 253 13.86 -9.87 56.14
C ARG A 253 13.89 -10.84 57.35
N PRO A 254 13.38 -12.10 57.24
CA PRO A 254 14.09 -13.18 56.52
C PRO A 254 13.22 -14.19 55.73
N SER A 255 13.77 -15.38 55.46
CA SER A 255 13.35 -16.37 54.45
C SER A 255 13.70 -17.81 54.85
N SER A 256 12.96 -18.82 54.37
CA SER A 256 13.40 -20.23 54.38
C SER A 256 12.67 -21.10 53.34
N SER A 257 13.31 -22.23 52.98
CA SER A 257 12.75 -23.37 52.23
C SER A 257 13.00 -24.66 53.04
N PRO A 258 12.48 -25.83 52.61
CA PRO A 258 13.39 -26.93 52.26
C PRO A 258 13.09 -27.55 50.88
N ALA A 259 13.92 -28.49 50.43
CA ALA A 259 13.94 -29.00 49.04
C ALA A 259 14.32 -30.49 48.93
N ARG A 260 13.51 -31.30 48.23
CA ARG A 260 13.85 -32.65 47.72
C ARG A 260 12.91 -33.03 46.54
N SER A 261 13.39 -33.33 45.32
CA SER A 261 14.17 -34.49 44.81
C SER A 261 13.26 -35.66 44.38
N GLN A 262 13.37 -36.30 43.20
CA GLN A 262 14.37 -36.26 42.11
C GLN A 262 13.63 -36.19 40.72
N LEU A 263 14.10 -36.56 39.50
CA LEU A 263 15.35 -37.20 39.02
C LEU A 263 15.74 -36.77 37.57
N SER A 264 15.48 -37.60 36.55
CA SER A 264 16.04 -37.60 35.18
C SER A 264 14.98 -37.52 34.06
N GLY A 265 15.32 -36.88 32.93
CA GLY A 265 14.57 -36.99 31.67
C GLY A 265 14.81 -35.81 30.72
N GLY A 266 15.66 -35.97 29.71
CA GLY A 266 16.01 -34.89 28.77
C GLY A 266 15.16 -34.88 27.50
N SER A 267 14.76 -33.68 27.05
CA SER A 267 14.35 -33.39 25.67
C SER A 267 14.35 -31.88 25.41
N VAL A 268 14.74 -31.47 24.21
CA VAL A 268 14.78 -30.05 23.79
C VAL A 268 13.39 -29.61 23.32
N PRO A 269 12.81 -28.52 23.84
CA PRO A 269 11.59 -27.95 23.29
C PRO A 269 11.83 -27.44 21.87
N SER A 270 11.11 -28.00 20.90
CA SER A 270 11.17 -27.58 19.49
C SER A 270 10.50 -26.23 19.29
N SER A 271 10.92 -25.50 18.24
CA SER A 271 10.35 -24.20 17.86
C SER A 271 8.82 -24.26 17.69
N PRO A 272 8.08 -23.16 17.99
CA PRO A 272 6.64 -23.13 17.77
C PRO A 272 6.32 -23.38 16.29
N LYS A 273 5.40 -24.31 16.05
CA LYS A 273 5.04 -24.78 14.71
C LYS A 273 4.49 -23.63 13.87
N SER A 274 4.84 -23.62 12.58
CA SER A 274 4.15 -22.80 11.59
C SER A 274 2.65 -23.08 11.63
N SER A 275 1.86 -22.02 11.69
CA SER A 275 0.42 -22.09 11.48
C SER A 275 0.17 -22.45 10.01
N VAL A 276 -0.01 -23.74 9.73
CA VAL A 276 -0.49 -24.20 8.43
C VAL A 276 -1.87 -23.57 8.21
N LEU A 277 -1.97 -22.66 7.25
CA LEU A 277 -3.27 -22.21 6.76
C LEU A 277 -3.89 -23.37 5.99
N ASP A 278 -4.97 -23.92 6.53
CA ASP A 278 -5.74 -24.96 5.85
C ASP A 278 -6.45 -24.35 4.63
N LEU A 279 -5.93 -24.66 3.44
CA LEU A 279 -6.48 -24.19 2.17
C LEU A 279 -7.87 -24.77 1.86
N SER A 280 -8.31 -25.83 2.54
CA SER A 280 -9.64 -26.43 2.31
C SER A 280 -10.80 -25.55 2.79
N VAL A 281 -10.53 -24.57 3.66
CA VAL A 281 -11.54 -23.65 4.23
C VAL A 281 -11.97 -22.56 3.24
N TYR A 282 -11.24 -22.38 2.13
CA TYR A 282 -11.63 -21.52 1.01
C TYR A 282 -12.05 -22.37 -0.20
N PRO A 283 -13.35 -22.70 -0.36
CA PRO A 283 -13.83 -23.26 -1.62
C PRO A 283 -13.53 -22.29 -2.77
N ASP A 284 -13.03 -22.78 -3.91
CA ASP A 284 -12.69 -21.93 -5.06
C ASP A 284 -13.95 -21.17 -5.52
N PRO A 285 -14.03 -19.84 -5.32
CA PRO A 285 -15.27 -19.11 -5.55
C PRO A 285 -15.58 -18.92 -7.04
N TYR A 286 -14.67 -19.33 -7.93
CA TYR A 286 -14.77 -19.13 -9.37
C TYR A 286 -14.33 -20.41 -10.11
N PRO A 287 -15.22 -21.42 -10.23
CA PRO A 287 -14.96 -22.58 -11.08
C PRO A 287 -14.64 -22.15 -12.51
N ARG A 288 -13.81 -22.94 -13.21
CA ARG A 288 -13.30 -22.61 -14.56
C ARG A 288 -14.45 -22.25 -15.51
N CYS A 289 -14.43 -21.02 -16.04
CA CYS A 289 -15.35 -20.58 -17.08
C CYS A 289 -15.07 -21.32 -18.41
N HIS A 290 -15.60 -22.54 -18.55
CA HIS A 290 -15.69 -23.18 -19.86
C HIS A 290 -16.61 -22.35 -20.77
N SER A 291 -16.14 -22.08 -21.99
CA SER A 291 -16.83 -21.20 -22.94
C SER A 291 -18.11 -21.84 -23.48
N LEU A 292 -19.27 -21.32 -23.06
CA LEU A 292 -20.54 -21.57 -23.74
C LEU A 292 -20.59 -20.75 -25.05
N LEU A 293 -19.94 -21.28 -26.09
CA LEU A 293 -20.00 -20.79 -27.47
C LEU A 293 -20.42 -21.92 -28.43
N ALA A 294 -21.61 -22.46 -28.18
CA ALA A 294 -22.43 -23.22 -29.11
C ALA A 294 -23.90 -23.03 -28.69
N SER A 295 -24.88 -22.83 -29.56
CA SER A 295 -24.85 -22.89 -31.03
C SER A 295 -25.89 -21.94 -31.65
N ILE A 296 -25.58 -21.34 -32.79
CA ILE A 296 -26.56 -20.75 -33.71
C ILE A 296 -26.29 -21.35 -35.09
N SER A 297 -27.11 -22.34 -35.47
CA SER A 297 -27.04 -22.97 -36.78
C SER A 297 -27.97 -22.26 -37.75
N THR A 298 -27.43 -21.80 -38.89
CA THR A 298 -28.25 -21.33 -40.03
C THR A 298 -27.69 -21.88 -41.34
N PRO A 299 -28.55 -22.55 -42.13
CA PRO A 299 -28.51 -22.36 -43.57
C PRO A 299 -29.90 -22.34 -44.22
N GLY A 300 -30.00 -21.71 -45.40
CA GLY A 300 -31.14 -21.89 -46.32
C GLY A 300 -32.10 -20.70 -46.44
N PRO A 301 -32.20 -20.04 -47.61
CA PRO A 301 -33.21 -19.01 -47.89
C PRO A 301 -34.53 -19.62 -48.40
N SER A 302 -35.64 -18.91 -48.21
CA SER A 302 -36.89 -19.14 -48.94
C SER A 302 -37.60 -17.81 -49.23
N SER A 303 -38.45 -17.79 -50.25
CA SER A 303 -38.98 -16.56 -50.86
C SER A 303 -40.40 -16.20 -50.40
N SER A 304 -40.65 -14.91 -50.19
CA SER A 304 -41.99 -14.30 -50.28
C SER A 304 -41.87 -12.79 -50.51
N ALA A 305 -42.89 -12.18 -51.14
CA ALA A 305 -42.88 -10.78 -51.57
C ALA A 305 -43.63 -9.87 -50.57
N PRO A 306 -43.27 -8.56 -50.49
CA PRO A 306 -43.98 -7.60 -49.64
C PRO A 306 -45.30 -7.09 -50.28
N PRO A 307 -46.32 -6.74 -49.47
CA PRO A 307 -47.60 -6.23 -49.95
C PRO A 307 -47.57 -4.72 -50.32
N SER A 308 -48.53 -4.30 -51.13
CA SER A 308 -48.65 -2.94 -51.67
C SER A 308 -49.46 -1.98 -50.76
N PRO A 309 -49.10 -0.68 -50.70
CA PRO A 309 -49.98 0.38 -50.20
C PRO A 309 -50.80 1.05 -51.32
N HIS A 310 -52.04 1.46 -51.01
CA HIS A 310 -52.97 2.13 -51.94
C HIS A 310 -52.73 3.66 -52.08
N PRO A 311 -53.30 4.35 -53.10
CA PRO A 311 -52.73 5.59 -53.64
C PRO A 311 -53.38 6.90 -53.16
N ARG A 312 -52.70 8.03 -53.44
CA ARG A 312 -53.32 9.37 -53.61
C ARG A 312 -52.73 10.10 -54.83
N MET A 313 -53.44 11.13 -55.29
CA MET A 313 -53.23 11.79 -56.60
C MET A 313 -52.39 13.08 -56.53
N ALA A 314 -51.55 13.30 -57.55
CA ALA A 314 -51.27 14.57 -58.25
C ALA A 314 -50.15 14.30 -59.30
N ALA A 315 -50.35 14.37 -60.61
CA ALA A 315 -50.76 15.51 -61.46
C ALA A 315 -49.62 16.44 -61.89
N ASN A 316 -49.07 16.14 -63.08
CA ASN A 316 -48.64 17.08 -64.13
C ASN A 316 -47.47 18.05 -63.87
N GLN A 317 -46.32 17.76 -64.49
CA GLN A 317 -45.66 18.72 -65.40
C GLN A 317 -44.78 18.02 -66.45
N LYS A 318 -44.75 18.58 -67.67
CA LYS A 318 -43.89 18.17 -68.80
C LYS A 318 -42.90 19.30 -69.14
N SER A 319 -41.89 18.94 -69.93
CA SER A 319 -40.98 19.82 -70.71
C SER A 319 -39.66 20.22 -70.02
N LEU A 320 -38.71 20.65 -70.86
CA LEU A 320 -37.32 21.03 -70.56
C LEU A 320 -36.42 19.84 -70.08
N ARG A 321 -35.38 19.41 -70.81
CA ARG A 321 -34.87 19.80 -72.14
C ARG A 321 -34.38 18.57 -72.92
N LYS A 322 -34.82 18.42 -74.17
CA LYS A 322 -33.96 17.89 -75.24
C LYS A 322 -33.30 19.10 -75.91
N MET A 323 -31.97 19.18 -75.91
CA MET A 323 -31.11 19.86 -76.89
C MET A 323 -29.71 20.06 -76.30
N SER A 324 -28.76 19.23 -76.70
CA SER A 324 -27.56 19.70 -77.40
C SER A 324 -26.82 18.48 -77.96
N THR A 325 -26.92 18.27 -79.26
CA THR A 325 -26.16 17.25 -79.98
C THR A 325 -26.12 17.69 -81.43
N GLN A 326 -24.92 17.95 -81.95
CA GLN A 326 -24.65 18.50 -83.28
C GLN A 326 -25.17 19.94 -83.48
N LEU A 327 -24.41 20.84 -84.14
CA LEU A 327 -23.10 20.72 -84.77
C LEU A 327 -22.32 22.04 -84.60
N SER A 328 -21.29 22.23 -85.43
CA SER A 328 -20.85 23.55 -85.91
C SER A 328 -22.02 24.46 -86.33
#